data_AF-A0A7S4L336-F1
#
_entry.id   AF-A0A7S4L336-F1
#
_cell.length_a   1.000
_cell.length_b   1.000
_cell.length_c   1.000
_cell.angle_alpha   90.00
_cell.angle_beta   90.00
_cell.angle_gamma   90.00
#
_symmetry.space_group_name_H-M   'P 1'
#
loop_
_entity.id
_entity.type
_entity.pdbx_description
1 polymer ?
#
loop_
_entity_poly.entity_id
_entity_poly.type
_entity_poly.pdbx_seq_one_letter_code
_entity_poly.pdbx_strand_id
1 'polypeptide(L)'
;ETNDAPADLFLSYTVLLDTQLNAFFAANRSTAINMMDSAYLKDVYDNIFVPWLGRGVDDADPKIITWDRPLPFVIGEFITDVASFFGIFLLPWCLMFLLPVFMYMVVMEKEEKLRSMMLMMGLRMRWYWLVTYLFNFILYIFICIIVVGTSVIFKLRIFTQTEPMILFLSLLLWGLALNSLSIFLSAFFSSSRTATIVGYMLVIGSIVVSNTINITTNYEALPNPIFLLYSPFAFFRIIFIIGLYCGVD
;
A
#
# COMPACT_ATOMS: atom_id res chain seq x y z
N GLU A 1 57.86 30.64 34.45
CA GLU A 1 57.22 29.42 34.97
C GLU A 1 55.86 29.80 35.52
N THR A 2 54.83 28.99 35.21
CA THR A 2 53.40 29.13 35.59
C THR A 2 52.65 30.25 34.84
N ASN A 3 51.44 30.09 34.29
CA ASN A 3 50.46 29.00 34.28
C ASN A 3 49.41 29.29 33.18
N ASP A 4 49.61 28.78 31.95
CA ASP A 4 48.57 28.76 30.92
C ASP A 4 47.89 27.39 30.94
N ALA A 5 46.96 27.17 31.86
CA ALA A 5 46.25 25.89 32.03
C ALA A 5 44.72 25.92 32.21
N PRO A 6 43.98 27.06 32.29
CA PRO A 6 42.52 26.99 32.46
C PRO A 6 41.71 27.00 31.15
N ALA A 7 42.28 27.34 30.00
CA ALA A 7 41.52 27.52 28.74
C ALA A 7 41.21 26.19 28.01
N ASP A 8 42.10 25.20 28.11
CA ASP A 8 42.03 23.99 27.29
C ASP A 8 41.00 22.98 27.82
N LEU A 9 40.76 22.97 29.13
CA LEU A 9 39.74 22.15 29.79
C LEU A 9 38.31 22.64 29.51
N PHE A 10 38.13 23.96 29.34
CA PHE A 10 36.85 24.56 28.96
C PHE A 10 36.50 24.31 27.49
N LEU A 11 37.50 24.32 26.60
CA LEU A 11 37.32 23.96 25.20
C LEU A 11 36.98 22.47 25.03
N SER A 12 37.53 21.57 25.85
CA SER A 12 37.18 20.14 25.77
C SER A 12 35.75 19.84 26.26
N TYR A 13 35.25 20.54 27.28
CA TYR A 13 33.90 20.29 27.82
C TYR A 13 32.80 20.87 26.93
N THR A 14 33.06 22.02 26.29
CA THR A 14 32.15 22.65 25.31
C THR A 14 32.05 21.82 24.03
N VAL A 15 33.17 21.28 23.53
CA VAL A 15 33.16 20.38 22.36
C VAL A 15 32.46 19.04 22.64
N LEU A 16 32.56 18.50 23.86
CA LEU A 16 31.85 17.28 24.27
C LEU A 16 30.33 17.50 24.46
N LEU A 17 29.92 18.66 24.96
CA LEU A 17 28.51 19.05 25.04
C LEU A 17 27.92 19.27 23.65
N ASP A 18 28.62 19.95 22.75
CA ASP A 18 28.15 20.20 21.38
C ASP A 18 28.04 18.91 20.56
N THR A 19 28.93 17.94 20.77
CA THR A 19 28.85 16.64 20.06
C THR A 19 27.71 15.75 20.56
N GLN A 20 27.42 15.74 21.86
CA GLN A 20 26.26 15.02 22.44
C GLN A 20 24.93 15.67 22.03
N LEU A 21 24.88 17.00 22.05
CA LEU A 21 23.73 17.80 21.65
C LEU A 21 23.44 17.63 20.14
N ASN A 22 24.47 17.65 19.30
CA ASN A 22 24.35 17.39 17.86
C ASN A 22 23.93 15.94 17.54
N ALA A 23 24.36 14.95 18.34
CA ALA A 23 23.91 13.56 18.19
C ALA A 23 22.43 13.39 18.59
N PHE A 24 21.97 14.11 19.61
CA PHE A 24 20.56 14.13 20.03
C PHE A 24 19.66 14.83 18.99
N PHE A 25 20.11 15.95 18.41
CA PHE A 25 19.41 16.65 17.33
C PHE A 25 19.42 15.90 15.99
N ALA A 26 20.46 15.11 15.70
CA ALA A 26 20.51 14.26 14.52
C ALA A 26 19.51 13.09 14.57
N ALA A 27 19.20 12.58 15.77
CA ALA A 27 18.27 11.45 15.96
C ALA A 27 16.79 11.82 15.75
N ASN A 28 16.41 13.09 15.88
CA ASN A 28 15.01 13.55 15.85
C ASN A 28 14.71 14.52 14.67
N ARG A 29 15.55 14.47 13.63
CA ARG A 29 15.74 15.54 12.63
C ARG A 29 14.58 15.75 11.65
N SER A 30 13.69 14.76 11.43
CA SER A 30 12.67 14.84 10.38
C SER A 30 11.35 15.51 10.78
N THR A 31 11.03 15.58 12.08
CA THR A 31 9.74 16.10 12.58
C THR A 31 9.87 17.49 13.21
N ALA A 32 10.99 17.80 13.85
CA ALA A 32 11.22 19.10 14.50
C ALA A 32 11.63 20.21 13.52
N ILE A 33 12.42 19.89 12.49
CA ILE A 33 12.91 20.89 11.52
C ILE A 33 11.75 21.53 10.74
N ASN A 34 10.73 20.75 10.36
CA ASN A 34 9.62 21.28 9.55
C ASN A 34 8.60 22.13 10.33
N MET A 35 8.55 22.01 11.67
CA MET A 35 7.65 22.80 12.51
C MET A 35 8.36 23.98 13.18
N MET A 36 9.69 23.92 13.38
CA MET A 36 10.46 25.01 13.99
C MET A 36 10.93 26.08 13.00
N ASP A 37 11.12 25.78 11.71
CA ASP A 37 11.77 26.73 10.79
C ASP A 37 10.92 27.97 10.44
N SER A 38 9.59 27.90 10.47
CA SER A 38 8.76 29.08 10.09
C SER A 38 8.30 29.92 11.28
N ALA A 39 7.91 29.30 12.39
CA ALA A 39 7.39 30.01 13.55
C ALA A 39 8.50 30.60 14.44
N TYR A 40 9.61 29.87 14.61
CA TYR A 40 10.71 30.30 15.49
C TYR A 40 11.60 31.36 14.82
N LEU A 41 11.87 31.23 13.52
CA LEU A 41 12.63 32.25 12.78
C LEU A 41 11.86 33.56 12.63
N LYS A 42 10.52 33.52 12.54
CA LYS A 42 9.69 34.72 12.51
C LYS A 42 9.71 35.47 13.85
N ASP A 43 9.62 34.75 14.97
CA ASP A 43 9.68 35.34 16.31
C ASP A 43 11.08 35.89 16.66
N VAL A 44 12.14 35.17 16.28
CA VAL A 44 13.53 35.63 16.43
C VAL A 44 13.83 36.85 15.56
N TYR A 45 13.32 36.88 14.33
CA TYR A 45 13.47 38.04 13.46
C TYR A 45 12.71 39.26 14.04
N ASP A 46 11.43 39.11 14.34
CA ASP A 46 10.56 40.21 14.80
C ASP A 46 10.96 40.75 16.19
N ASN A 47 11.37 39.89 17.13
CA ASN A 47 11.68 40.32 18.52
C ASN A 47 13.15 40.62 18.78
N ILE A 48 14.08 40.06 18.00
CA ILE A 48 15.53 40.22 18.24
C ILE A 48 16.18 41.05 17.14
N PHE A 49 15.90 40.76 15.87
CA PHE A 49 16.60 41.40 14.75
C PHE A 49 16.04 42.78 14.39
N VAL A 50 14.72 42.95 14.34
CA VAL A 50 14.08 44.25 14.02
C VAL A 50 14.37 45.31 15.10
N PRO A 51 14.31 45.01 16.41
CA PRO A 51 14.68 45.98 17.44
C PRO A 51 16.19 46.26 17.51
N TRP A 52 17.04 45.31 17.10
CA TRP A 52 18.49 45.51 16.99
C TRP A 52 18.85 46.46 15.85
N LEU A 53 18.14 46.39 14.71
CA LEU A 53 18.26 47.34 13.60
C LEU A 53 17.58 48.69 13.88
N GLY A 54 16.53 48.69 14.70
CA GLY A 54 15.71 49.87 15.04
C GLY A 54 16.31 50.80 16.10
N ARG A 55 17.56 50.60 16.53
CA ARG A 55 18.20 51.44 17.55
C ARG A 55 18.70 52.80 17.02
N GLY A 56 17.94 53.42 16.13
CA GLY A 56 18.25 54.74 15.57
C GLY A 56 17.41 55.23 14.39
N VAL A 57 16.15 54.79 14.23
CA VAL A 57 15.27 55.34 13.17
C VAL A 57 13.90 55.65 13.76
N ASP A 58 13.61 56.94 13.85
CA ASP A 58 12.33 57.49 14.25
C ASP A 58 11.30 57.30 13.11
N ASP A 59 10.13 56.75 13.47
CA ASP A 59 8.81 57.02 12.88
C ASP A 59 8.61 56.81 11.36
N ALA A 60 8.96 55.63 10.86
CA ALA A 60 8.40 55.15 9.59
C ALA A 60 7.98 53.69 9.75
N ASP A 61 6.68 53.44 9.91
CA ASP A 61 6.09 52.10 9.95
C ASP A 61 6.52 51.32 8.70
N PRO A 62 7.43 50.33 8.79
CA PRO A 62 7.74 49.53 7.63
C PRO A 62 6.55 48.57 7.46
N LYS A 63 5.68 48.84 6.49
CA LYS A 63 4.61 47.91 6.09
C LYS A 63 5.25 46.69 5.42
N ILE A 64 5.67 45.72 6.23
CA ILE A 64 6.25 44.46 5.79
C ILE A 64 5.12 43.60 5.24
N ILE A 65 5.14 43.39 3.93
CA ILE A 65 4.24 42.48 3.23
C ILE A 65 4.78 41.06 3.49
N THR A 66 4.33 40.41 4.56
CA THR A 66 4.67 39.01 4.80
C THR A 66 3.96 38.16 3.77
N TRP A 67 4.71 37.49 2.90
CA TRP A 67 4.18 36.48 2.00
C TRP A 67 3.77 35.26 2.83
N ASP A 68 2.53 35.26 3.32
CA ASP A 68 1.93 34.15 4.04
C ASP A 68 1.51 33.02 3.08
N ARG A 69 2.37 32.73 2.10
CA ARG A 69 2.18 31.56 1.24
C ARG A 69 2.56 30.37 2.11
N PRO A 70 1.63 29.49 2.51
CA PRO A 70 2.04 28.23 3.10
C PRO A 70 2.98 27.57 2.10
N LEU A 71 4.22 27.31 2.52
CA LEU A 71 5.09 26.41 1.79
C LEU A 71 4.27 25.16 1.51
N PRO A 72 4.27 24.59 0.28
CA PRO A 72 3.60 23.34 0.03
C PRO A 72 4.31 22.30 0.87
N PHE A 73 3.82 22.11 2.10
CA PHE A 73 4.17 20.98 2.91
C PHE A 73 3.57 19.82 2.12
N VAL A 74 4.44 19.12 1.38
CA VAL A 74 4.13 17.81 0.82
C VAL A 74 4.05 16.88 2.03
N ILE A 75 2.93 16.99 2.76
CA ILE A 75 2.36 15.80 3.37
C ILE A 75 2.11 14.95 2.14
N GLY A 76 2.94 13.93 1.89
CA GLY A 76 2.51 12.86 1.01
C GLY A 76 1.16 12.45 1.57
N GLU A 77 0.09 12.77 0.84
CA GLU A 77 -1.27 12.86 1.34
C GLU A 77 -1.60 11.52 2.01
N PHE A 78 -1.42 11.48 3.34
CA PHE A 78 -1.68 10.29 4.10
C PHE A 78 -3.20 10.23 4.19
N ILE A 79 -3.80 9.54 3.22
CA ILE A 79 -5.21 9.14 3.23
C ILE A 79 -6.17 10.34 3.16
N THR A 80 -6.09 11.20 2.15
CA THR A 80 -7.03 12.33 1.99
C THR A 80 -8.40 11.93 1.42
N ASP A 81 -8.58 10.69 0.98
CA ASP A 81 -9.86 10.22 0.46
C ASP A 81 -10.19 8.81 1.00
N VAL A 82 -11.24 8.73 1.82
CA VAL A 82 -11.79 7.49 2.37
C VAL A 82 -12.10 6.50 1.22
N ALA A 83 -12.53 7.02 0.07
CA ALA A 83 -12.79 6.21 -1.13
C ALA A 83 -11.54 5.54 -1.69
N SER A 84 -10.38 6.20 -1.64
CA SER A 84 -9.11 5.64 -2.13
C SER A 84 -8.59 4.54 -1.20
N PHE A 85 -8.72 4.73 0.12
CA PHE A 85 -8.42 3.68 1.10
C PHE A 85 -9.27 2.43 0.83
N PHE A 86 -10.59 2.61 0.68
CA PHE A 86 -11.47 1.49 0.32
C PHE A 86 -11.13 0.90 -1.05
N GLY A 87 -10.75 1.70 -2.05
CA GLY A 87 -10.34 1.19 -3.35
C GLY A 87 -9.11 0.27 -3.30
N ILE A 88 -8.09 0.65 -2.53
CA ILE A 88 -6.82 -0.09 -2.42
C ILE A 88 -7.01 -1.43 -1.71
N PHE A 89 -7.83 -1.48 -0.66
CA PHE A 89 -8.05 -2.70 0.12
C PHE A 89 -9.23 -3.54 -0.37
N LEU A 90 -10.39 -2.94 -0.65
CA LEU A 90 -11.62 -3.66 -0.96
C LEU A 90 -11.51 -4.40 -2.29
N LEU A 91 -10.94 -3.76 -3.33
CA LEU A 91 -10.85 -4.38 -4.65
C LEU A 91 -10.09 -5.73 -4.63
N PRO A 92 -8.86 -5.82 -4.10
CA PRO A 92 -8.17 -7.10 -4.03
C PRO A 92 -8.85 -8.10 -3.07
N TRP A 93 -9.51 -7.63 -2.01
CA TRP A 93 -10.26 -8.52 -1.10
C TRP A 93 -11.47 -9.14 -1.81
N CYS A 94 -12.24 -8.34 -2.54
CA CYS A 94 -13.41 -8.79 -3.29
C CYS A 94 -13.03 -9.88 -4.30
N LEU A 95 -11.96 -9.65 -5.07
CA LEU A 95 -11.49 -10.63 -6.05
C LEU A 95 -10.91 -11.89 -5.38
N MET A 96 -10.34 -11.77 -4.18
CA MET A 96 -9.80 -12.93 -3.47
C MET A 96 -10.88 -13.84 -2.88
N PHE A 97 -12.04 -13.30 -2.48
CA PHE A 97 -13.20 -14.09 -2.08
C PHE A 97 -13.79 -14.96 -3.19
N LEU A 98 -13.31 -14.82 -4.43
CA LEU A 98 -13.70 -15.68 -5.53
C LEU A 98 -13.01 -17.05 -5.49
N LEU A 99 -11.85 -17.16 -4.83
CA LEU A 99 -11.10 -18.41 -4.72
C LEU A 99 -11.92 -19.56 -4.11
N PRO A 100 -12.59 -19.38 -2.94
CA PRO A 100 -13.39 -20.43 -2.32
C PRO A 100 -14.63 -20.79 -3.15
N VAL A 101 -15.17 -19.84 -3.91
CA VAL A 101 -16.33 -20.07 -4.79
C VAL A 101 -15.96 -21.01 -5.94
N PHE A 102 -14.85 -20.75 -6.64
CA PHE A 102 -14.38 -21.65 -7.69
C PHE A 102 -13.95 -23.00 -7.13
N MET A 103 -13.34 -23.02 -5.95
CA MET A 103 -12.95 -24.27 -5.31
C MET A 103 -14.19 -25.09 -4.93
N TYR A 104 -15.23 -24.45 -4.41
CA TYR A 104 -16.50 -25.08 -4.12
C TYR A 104 -17.12 -25.73 -5.34
N MET A 105 -17.18 -25.03 -6.48
CA MET A 105 -17.77 -25.60 -7.71
C MET A 105 -17.09 -26.90 -8.12
N VAL A 106 -15.75 -26.92 -8.14
CA VAL A 106 -14.97 -28.11 -8.53
C VAL A 106 -15.14 -29.26 -7.53
N VAL A 107 -15.15 -28.97 -6.23
CA VAL A 107 -15.32 -30.00 -5.19
C VAL A 107 -16.76 -30.52 -5.16
N MET A 108 -17.75 -29.67 -5.40
CA MET A 108 -19.16 -30.05 -5.48
C MET A 108 -19.39 -31.02 -6.65
N GLU A 109 -18.85 -30.74 -7.84
CA GLU A 109 -18.93 -31.66 -8.98
C GLU A 109 -18.30 -33.03 -8.69
N LYS A 110 -17.23 -33.03 -7.88
CA LYS A 110 -16.55 -34.25 -7.42
C LYS A 110 -17.38 -35.01 -6.38
N GLU A 111 -17.99 -34.32 -5.43
CA GLU A 111 -18.80 -34.89 -4.34
C GLU A 111 -20.09 -35.52 -4.87
N GLU A 112 -20.79 -34.85 -5.80
CA GLU A 112 -22.01 -35.35 -6.44
C GLU A 112 -21.74 -36.39 -7.55
N LYS A 113 -20.47 -36.71 -7.82
CA LYS A 113 -20.03 -37.63 -8.88
C LYS A 113 -20.50 -37.21 -10.28
N LEU A 114 -20.82 -35.93 -10.48
CA LEU A 114 -21.22 -35.38 -11.79
C LEU A 114 -20.14 -35.63 -12.83
N ARG A 115 -18.86 -35.48 -12.44
CA ARG A 115 -17.72 -35.81 -13.29
C ARG A 115 -17.76 -37.26 -13.78
N SER A 116 -18.08 -38.23 -12.91
CA SER A 116 -18.16 -39.64 -13.28
C SER A 116 -19.34 -39.90 -14.23
N MET A 117 -20.47 -39.21 -14.03
CA MET A 117 -21.61 -39.27 -14.95
C MET A 117 -21.24 -38.77 -16.36
N MET A 118 -20.54 -37.64 -16.45
CA MET A 118 -20.08 -37.10 -17.74
C MET A 118 -19.09 -38.04 -18.45
N LEU A 119 -18.23 -38.73 -17.70
CA LEU A 119 -17.31 -39.74 -18.25
C LEU A 119 -18.07 -40.96 -18.79
N MET A 120 -19.15 -41.40 -18.12
CA MET A 120 -20.01 -42.48 -18.60
C MET A 120 -20.75 -42.12 -19.90
N MET A 121 -21.01 -40.83 -20.14
CA MET A 121 -21.56 -40.32 -21.40
C MET A 121 -20.53 -40.24 -22.55
N GLY A 122 -19.28 -40.65 -22.31
CA GLY A 122 -18.23 -40.71 -23.33
C GLY A 122 -17.35 -39.46 -23.43
N LEU A 123 -17.46 -38.51 -22.51
CA LEU A 123 -16.59 -37.33 -22.49
C LEU A 123 -15.14 -37.72 -22.12
N ARG A 124 -14.15 -37.23 -22.86
CA ARG A 124 -12.74 -37.45 -22.50
C ARG A 124 -12.32 -36.52 -21.35
N MET A 125 -11.52 -37.05 -20.43
CA MET A 125 -11.01 -36.33 -19.25
C MET A 125 -10.30 -35.00 -19.56
N ARG A 126 -9.59 -34.91 -20.70
CA ARG A 126 -8.90 -33.68 -21.12
C ARG A 126 -9.86 -32.53 -21.39
N TRP A 127 -10.98 -32.82 -22.06
CA TRP A 127 -11.97 -31.81 -22.41
C TRP A 127 -12.72 -31.30 -21.19
N TYR A 128 -12.99 -32.19 -20.22
CA TYR A 128 -13.57 -31.78 -18.94
C TYR A 128 -12.75 -30.66 -18.28
N TRP A 129 -11.44 -30.87 -18.08
CA TRP A 129 -10.59 -29.86 -17.43
C TRP A 129 -10.51 -28.55 -18.21
N LEU A 130 -10.46 -28.62 -19.56
CA LEU A 130 -10.45 -27.42 -20.40
C LEU A 130 -11.75 -26.63 -20.24
N VAL A 131 -12.91 -27.30 -20.32
CA VAL A 131 -14.21 -26.66 -20.18
C VAL A 131 -14.40 -26.09 -18.79
N THR A 132 -14.05 -26.82 -17.72
CA THR A 132 -14.13 -26.31 -16.35
C THR A 132 -13.24 -25.08 -16.15
N TYR A 133 -12.00 -25.11 -16.66
CA TYR A 133 -11.10 -23.95 -16.58
C TYR A 133 -11.65 -22.74 -17.32
N LEU A 134 -12.15 -22.96 -18.54
CA LEU A 134 -12.70 -21.90 -19.40
C LEU A 134 -14.00 -21.33 -18.81
N PHE A 135 -14.86 -22.17 -18.24
CA PHE A 135 -16.08 -21.74 -17.54
C PHE A 135 -15.77 -20.85 -16.34
N ASN A 136 -14.85 -21.27 -15.46
CA ASN A 136 -14.44 -20.44 -14.33
C ASN A 136 -13.76 -19.14 -14.78
N PHE A 137 -13.00 -19.16 -15.87
CA PHE A 137 -12.38 -17.96 -16.44
C PHE A 137 -13.42 -16.98 -17.04
N ILE A 138 -14.46 -17.46 -17.72
CA ILE A 138 -15.56 -16.61 -18.20
C ILE A 138 -16.32 -15.99 -17.03
N LEU A 139 -16.63 -16.77 -15.98
CA LEU A 139 -17.26 -16.25 -14.77
C LEU A 139 -16.40 -15.17 -14.11
N TYR A 140 -15.08 -15.37 -14.06
CA TYR A 140 -14.13 -14.38 -13.58
C TYR A 140 -14.20 -13.08 -14.40
N ILE A 141 -14.15 -13.17 -15.74
CA ILE A 141 -14.26 -11.99 -16.62
C ILE A 141 -15.56 -11.24 -16.38
N PHE A 142 -16.68 -11.94 -16.22
CA PHE A 142 -17.97 -11.31 -15.95
C PHE A 142 -17.94 -10.50 -14.64
N ILE A 143 -17.34 -11.06 -13.60
CA ILE A 143 -17.18 -10.37 -12.31
C ILE A 143 -16.22 -9.19 -12.44
N CYS A 144 -15.13 -9.32 -13.20
CA CYS A 144 -14.24 -8.20 -13.49
C CYS A 144 -14.96 -7.06 -14.21
N ILE A 145 -15.83 -7.34 -15.19
CA ILE A 145 -16.62 -6.31 -15.87
C ILE A 145 -17.51 -5.56 -14.87
N ILE A 146 -18.14 -6.29 -13.94
CA ILE A 146 -18.96 -5.67 -12.88
C ILE A 146 -18.10 -4.81 -11.96
N VAL A 147 -16.96 -5.33 -11.48
CA VAL A 147 -16.05 -4.61 -10.57
C VAL A 147 -15.47 -3.36 -11.23
N VAL A 148 -15.06 -3.45 -12.50
CA VAL A 148 -14.57 -2.29 -13.25
C VAL A 148 -15.71 -1.29 -13.50
N GLY A 149 -16.91 -1.78 -13.88
CA GLY A 149 -18.09 -0.94 -14.08
C GLY A 149 -18.50 -0.16 -12.83
N THR A 150 -18.55 -0.82 -11.67
CA THR A 150 -18.83 -0.15 -10.39
C THR A 150 -17.72 0.83 -10.04
N SER A 151 -16.45 0.46 -10.25
CA SER A 151 -15.32 1.33 -9.95
C SER A 151 -15.31 2.63 -10.77
N VAL A 152 -15.75 2.58 -12.03
CA VAL A 152 -15.93 3.77 -12.88
C VAL A 152 -17.07 4.65 -12.37
N ILE A 153 -18.19 4.06 -11.91
CA ILE A 153 -19.32 4.81 -11.33
C ILE A 153 -18.89 5.54 -10.05
N PHE A 154 -18.12 4.88 -9.20
CA PHE A 154 -17.59 5.46 -7.95
C PHE A 154 -16.40 6.41 -8.17
N LYS A 155 -15.91 6.57 -9.41
CA LYS A 155 -14.74 7.40 -9.76
C LYS A 155 -13.53 7.14 -8.86
N LEU A 156 -13.23 5.86 -8.61
CA LEU A 156 -12.05 5.49 -7.83
C LEU A 156 -10.79 6.04 -8.52
N ARG A 157 -9.96 6.77 -7.77
CA ARG A 157 -8.74 7.40 -8.30
C ARG A 157 -7.83 6.39 -9.01
N ILE A 158 -7.74 5.17 -8.45
CA ILE A 158 -6.98 4.03 -9.02
C ILE A 158 -7.32 3.79 -10.49
N PHE A 159 -8.59 3.89 -10.89
CA PHE A 159 -9.01 3.63 -12.28
C PHE A 159 -8.96 4.86 -13.17
N THR A 160 -8.88 6.06 -12.59
CA THR A 160 -8.92 7.32 -13.34
C THR A 160 -7.51 7.82 -13.68
N GLN A 161 -6.56 7.63 -12.77
CA GLN A 161 -5.17 8.10 -12.90
C GLN A 161 -4.22 7.02 -13.45
N THR A 162 -4.57 5.74 -13.34
CA THR A 162 -3.70 4.65 -13.81
C THR A 162 -3.96 4.32 -15.28
N GLU A 163 -2.88 4.05 -16.01
CA GLU A 163 -2.94 3.51 -17.37
C GLU A 163 -3.82 2.24 -17.44
N PRO A 164 -4.90 2.24 -18.25
CA PRO A 164 -5.89 1.17 -18.25
C PRO A 164 -5.31 -0.17 -18.71
N MET A 165 -4.24 -0.15 -19.51
CA MET A 165 -3.54 -1.34 -19.99
C MET A 165 -2.87 -2.11 -18.84
N ILE A 166 -2.27 -1.40 -17.86
CA ILE A 166 -1.59 -2.01 -16.72
C ILE A 166 -2.61 -2.67 -15.79
N LEU A 167 -3.71 -1.95 -15.51
CA LEU A 167 -4.83 -2.50 -14.73
C LEU A 167 -5.46 -3.72 -15.41
N PHE A 168 -5.71 -3.66 -16.71
CA PHE A 168 -6.25 -4.80 -17.44
C PHE A 168 -5.32 -6.02 -17.39
N LEU A 169 -4.02 -5.82 -17.62
CA LEU A 169 -3.04 -6.90 -17.62
C LEU A 169 -2.92 -7.54 -16.22
N SER A 170 -2.84 -6.72 -15.17
CA SER A 170 -2.78 -7.20 -13.78
C SER A 170 -4.02 -8.01 -13.37
N LEU A 171 -5.22 -7.56 -13.75
CA LEU A 171 -6.47 -8.32 -13.52
C LEU A 171 -6.48 -9.63 -14.33
N LEU A 172 -6.05 -9.62 -15.58
CA LEU A 172 -6.01 -10.82 -16.42
C LEU A 172 -5.06 -11.88 -15.86
N LEU A 173 -3.84 -11.49 -15.48
CA LEU A 173 -2.85 -12.40 -14.87
C LEU A 173 -3.37 -12.94 -13.54
N TRP A 174 -4.00 -12.09 -12.73
CA TRP A 174 -4.60 -12.50 -11.47
C TRP A 174 -5.68 -13.55 -11.68
N GLY A 175 -6.59 -13.35 -12.65
CA GLY A 175 -7.63 -14.33 -12.98
C GLY A 175 -7.09 -15.69 -13.38
N LEU A 176 -6.06 -15.74 -14.23
CA LEU A 176 -5.44 -17.00 -14.65
C LEU A 176 -4.77 -17.74 -13.48
N ALA A 177 -4.10 -16.99 -12.61
CA ALA A 177 -3.41 -17.54 -11.45
C ALA A 177 -4.40 -18.01 -10.37
N LEU A 178 -5.46 -17.24 -10.13
CA LEU A 178 -6.56 -17.56 -9.20
C LEU A 178 -7.26 -18.87 -9.59
N ASN A 179 -7.60 -19.03 -10.87
CA ASN A 179 -8.22 -20.25 -11.38
C ASN A 179 -7.32 -21.48 -11.21
N SER A 180 -6.04 -21.33 -11.52
CA SER A 180 -5.04 -22.40 -11.37
C SER A 180 -4.88 -22.80 -9.90
N LEU A 181 -4.81 -21.81 -9.00
CA LEU A 181 -4.69 -22.02 -7.56
C LEU A 181 -5.93 -22.72 -6.98
N SER A 182 -7.13 -22.33 -7.43
CA SER A 182 -8.39 -22.94 -7.01
C SER A 182 -8.48 -24.42 -7.38
N ILE A 183 -8.13 -24.77 -8.63
CA ILE A 183 -8.12 -26.16 -9.08
C ILE A 183 -7.06 -26.97 -8.32
N PHE A 184 -5.87 -26.39 -8.09
CA PHE A 184 -4.83 -27.03 -7.29
C PHE A 184 -5.29 -27.33 -5.85
N LEU A 185 -5.89 -26.35 -5.17
CA LEU A 185 -6.42 -26.52 -3.81
C LEU A 185 -7.58 -27.52 -3.76
N SER A 186 -8.46 -27.53 -4.77
CA SER A 186 -9.61 -28.44 -4.84
C SER A 186 -9.21 -29.93 -4.82
N ALA A 187 -7.98 -30.27 -5.24
CA ALA A 187 -7.50 -31.64 -5.30
C ALA A 187 -7.43 -32.30 -3.91
N PHE A 188 -7.14 -31.51 -2.85
CA PHE A 188 -6.97 -32.00 -1.49
C PHE A 188 -8.29 -32.27 -0.75
N PHE A 189 -9.41 -31.76 -1.25
CA PHE A 189 -10.70 -31.87 -0.58
C PHE A 189 -11.62 -32.87 -1.27
N SER A 190 -12.41 -33.60 -0.47
CA SER A 190 -13.43 -34.54 -0.94
C SER A 190 -14.86 -34.10 -0.66
N SER A 191 -15.08 -33.20 0.31
CA SER A 191 -16.39 -32.61 0.63
C SER A 191 -16.39 -31.11 0.41
N SER A 192 -17.45 -30.62 -0.23
CA SER A 192 -17.64 -29.20 -0.61
C SER A 192 -17.79 -28.28 0.61
N ARG A 193 -18.37 -28.79 1.71
CA ARG A 193 -18.50 -28.03 2.96
C ARG A 193 -17.15 -27.76 3.61
N THR A 194 -16.28 -28.77 3.69
CA THR A 194 -14.93 -28.59 4.27
C THR A 194 -14.08 -27.70 3.38
N ALA A 195 -14.18 -27.88 2.06
CA ALA A 195 -13.47 -27.04 1.09
C ALA A 195 -13.84 -25.56 1.29
N THR A 196 -15.12 -25.20 1.32
CA THR A 196 -15.54 -23.80 1.49
C THR A 196 -15.00 -23.17 2.78
N ILE A 197 -15.15 -23.84 3.92
CA ILE A 197 -14.66 -23.32 5.21
C ILE A 197 -13.14 -23.09 5.18
N VAL A 198 -12.38 -24.08 4.72
CA VAL A 198 -10.91 -23.96 4.64
C VAL A 198 -10.49 -22.90 3.62
N GLY A 199 -11.21 -22.81 2.50
CA GLY A 199 -11.00 -21.77 1.49
C GLY A 199 -11.17 -20.36 2.06
N TYR A 200 -12.25 -20.12 2.82
CA TYR A 200 -12.46 -18.82 3.46
C TYR A 200 -11.40 -18.52 4.52
N MET A 201 -11.01 -19.51 5.34
CA MET A 201 -9.92 -19.35 6.32
C MET A 201 -8.59 -18.99 5.63
N LEU A 202 -8.28 -19.63 4.52
CA LEU A 202 -7.09 -19.34 3.71
C LEU A 202 -7.14 -17.93 3.11
N VAL A 203 -8.30 -17.49 2.60
CA VAL A 203 -8.49 -16.13 2.08
C VAL A 203 -8.27 -15.09 3.18
N ILE A 204 -8.92 -15.25 4.34
CA ILE A 204 -8.78 -14.31 5.45
C ILE A 204 -7.33 -14.25 5.94
N GLY A 205 -6.69 -15.42 6.14
CA GLY A 205 -5.28 -15.49 6.54
C GLY A 205 -4.36 -14.81 5.53
N SER A 206 -4.59 -15.01 4.24
CA SER A 206 -3.81 -14.38 3.18
C SER A 206 -4.00 -12.87 3.12
N ILE A 207 -5.23 -12.37 3.32
CA ILE A 207 -5.51 -10.94 3.40
C ILE A 207 -4.73 -10.31 4.55
N VAL A 208 -4.79 -10.89 5.75
CA VAL A 208 -4.08 -10.36 6.93
C VAL A 208 -2.57 -10.33 6.69
N VAL A 209 -1.99 -11.45 6.26
CA VAL A 209 -0.54 -11.56 5.98
C VAL A 209 -0.11 -10.55 4.91
N SER A 210 -0.87 -10.45 3.82
CA SER A 210 -0.58 -9.52 2.73
C SER A 210 -0.60 -8.06 3.19
N ASN A 211 -1.59 -7.66 4.00
CA ASN A 211 -1.65 -6.30 4.54
C ASN A 211 -0.46 -6.01 5.46
N THR A 212 -0.09 -6.94 6.34
CA THR A 212 1.08 -6.77 7.21
C THR A 212 2.37 -6.61 6.42
N ILE A 213 2.57 -7.41 5.36
CA ILE A 213 3.74 -7.29 4.49
C ILE A 213 3.75 -5.92 3.81
N ASN A 214 2.62 -5.47 3.26
CA ASN A 214 2.54 -4.21 2.53
C ASN A 214 2.81 -2.98 3.41
N ILE A 215 2.40 -3.01 4.68
CA ILE A 215 2.66 -1.91 5.64
C ILE A 215 4.13 -1.92 6.11
N THR A 216 4.74 -3.09 6.26
CA THR A 216 6.09 -3.24 6.84
C THR A 216 7.23 -3.11 5.83
N THR A 217 6.98 -3.39 4.54
CA THR A 217 8.01 -3.28 3.49
C THR A 217 7.93 -1.92 2.79
N ASN A 218 9.07 -1.19 2.82
CA ASN A 218 9.26 0.04 2.05
C ASN A 218 8.85 -0.16 0.58
N TYR A 219 8.28 0.89 -0.03
CA TYR A 219 7.81 0.86 -1.41
C TYR A 219 8.93 0.59 -2.43
N GLU A 220 10.17 0.98 -2.10
CA GLU A 220 11.35 0.83 -2.99
C GLU A 220 11.98 -0.57 -2.96
N ALA A 221 11.75 -1.34 -1.90
CA ALA A 221 12.35 -2.66 -1.74
C ALA A 221 11.39 -3.76 -2.23
N LEU A 222 11.86 -4.59 -3.16
CA LEU A 222 11.20 -5.86 -3.48
C LEU A 222 11.18 -6.72 -2.21
N PRO A 223 10.01 -7.17 -1.73
CA PRO A 223 9.95 -8.15 -0.66
C PRO A 223 10.71 -9.41 -1.04
N ASN A 224 11.12 -10.20 -0.06
CA ASN A 224 11.80 -11.48 -0.33
C ASN A 224 11.01 -12.28 -1.38
N PRO A 225 11.67 -12.78 -2.45
CA PRO A 225 10.99 -13.39 -3.60
C PRO A 225 10.14 -14.62 -3.22
N ILE A 226 10.43 -15.23 -2.08
CA ILE A 226 9.66 -16.32 -1.46
C ILE A 226 8.20 -15.92 -1.22
N PHE A 227 7.92 -14.67 -0.85
CA PHE A 227 6.54 -14.19 -0.66
C PHE A 227 5.81 -13.99 -1.99
N LEU A 228 6.52 -13.71 -3.08
CA LEU A 228 5.92 -13.52 -4.40
C LEU A 228 5.48 -14.83 -5.06
N LEU A 229 5.96 -15.97 -4.58
CA LEU A 229 5.60 -17.30 -5.09
C LEU A 229 4.10 -17.58 -4.92
N TYR A 230 3.51 -17.05 -3.85
CA TYR A 230 2.07 -17.15 -3.62
C TYR A 230 1.36 -16.04 -4.42
N SER A 231 0.69 -16.44 -5.50
CA SER A 231 0.02 -15.54 -6.45
C SER A 231 -0.79 -14.39 -5.79
N PRO A 232 -1.58 -14.62 -4.72
CA PRO A 232 -2.32 -13.55 -4.07
C PRO A 232 -1.45 -12.44 -3.46
N PHE A 233 -0.27 -12.76 -2.92
CA PHE A 233 0.60 -11.74 -2.36
C PHE A 233 1.18 -10.83 -3.45
N ALA A 234 1.51 -11.41 -4.62
CA ALA A 234 1.96 -10.64 -5.77
C ALA A 234 0.87 -9.65 -6.24
N PHE A 235 -0.38 -10.11 -6.38
CA PHE A 235 -1.48 -9.26 -6.82
C PHE A 235 -1.79 -8.12 -5.85
N PHE A 236 -1.87 -8.41 -4.55
CA PHE A 236 -2.11 -7.38 -3.53
C PHE A 236 -1.00 -6.34 -3.52
N ARG A 237 0.26 -6.75 -3.68
CA ARG A 237 1.40 -5.82 -3.76
C ARG A 237 1.31 -4.91 -4.99
N ILE A 238 0.96 -5.47 -6.16
CA ILE A 238 0.79 -4.68 -7.39
C ILE A 238 -0.26 -3.58 -7.18
N ILE A 239 -1.44 -3.92 -6.63
CA ILE A 239 -2.51 -2.95 -6.40
C ILE A 239 -2.13 -1.93 -5.33
N PHE A 240 -1.45 -2.36 -4.28
CA PHE A 240 -0.98 -1.46 -3.23
C PHE A 240 -0.01 -0.41 -3.78
N ILE A 241 0.95 -0.83 -4.61
CA ILE A 241 1.91 0.08 -5.25
C ILE A 241 1.20 1.07 -6.18
N ILE A 242 0.30 0.59 -7.05
CA ILE A 242 -0.49 1.45 -7.95
C ILE A 242 -1.32 2.46 -7.13
N GLY A 243 -1.94 1.99 -6.05
CA GLY A 243 -2.72 2.82 -5.14
C GLY A 243 -1.90 3.92 -4.47
N LEU A 244 -0.68 3.62 -4.04
CA LEU A 244 0.23 4.60 -3.45
C LEU A 244 0.64 5.67 -4.46
N TYR A 245 1.03 5.29 -5.68
CA TYR A 245 1.38 6.28 -6.71
C TYR A 245 0.21 7.20 -7.07
N CYS A 246 -1.01 6.67 -7.07
CA CYS A 246 -2.21 7.44 -7.35
C CYS A 246 -2.64 8.39 -6.21
N GLY A 247 -2.13 8.20 -4.98
CA GLY A 247 -2.48 9.01 -3.81
C GLY A 247 -1.48 10.13 -3.49
N VAL A 248 -0.39 10.25 -4.25
CA VAL A 248 0.68 11.23 -4.02
C VAL A 248 0.47 12.52 -4.83
N ASP A 249 -0.41 12.51 -5.84
CA ASP A 249 -0.77 13.64 -6.71
C ASP A 249 -2.18 14.18 -6.42
#